data_AF-A0AAJ5LCH6-F1
#
_entry.id   AF-A0AAJ5LCH6-F1
#
_cell.length_a   1.000
_cell.length_b   1.000
_cell.length_c   1.000
_cell.angle_alpha   90.00
_cell.angle_beta   90.00
_cell.angle_gamma   90.00
#
_symmetry.space_group_name_H-M   'P 1'
#
loop_
_entity.id
_entity.type
_entity.pdbx_description
1 polymer ?
#
loop_
_entity_poly.entity_id
_entity_poly.type
_entity_poly.pdbx_seq_one_letter_code
_entity_poly.pdbx_strand_id
1 'polypeptide(L)'
;MTIGSTHNHPADLAIEPSLSVKPWAARYPNPPDLCFDYRRLLEQEGGVAYATQPDHRICIVGAGVTGLTAARELLRCGFTRITLIEQSRRVGGRHLTLVNNAGNHKQPVTPFEMGEQRG
;
A
#
# COMPACT_ATOMS: atom_id res chain seq x y z
N MET A 1 24.75 4.01 -20.52
CA MET A 1 23.86 2.93 -21.01
C MET A 1 22.72 2.80 -20.03
N THR A 2 21.72 3.68 -20.12
CA THR A 2 20.50 3.68 -19.31
C THR A 2 19.37 3.23 -20.22
N ILE A 3 18.98 1.96 -20.13
CA ILE A 3 17.75 1.50 -20.76
C ILE A 3 16.62 1.87 -19.79
N GLY A 4 16.16 3.12 -19.90
CA GLY A 4 14.85 3.49 -19.39
C GLY A 4 13.82 2.88 -20.32
N SER A 5 13.13 1.82 -19.88
CA SER A 5 12.00 1.30 -20.62
C SER A 5 10.89 2.35 -20.59
N THR A 6 10.71 3.06 -21.69
CA THR A 6 9.60 3.99 -21.97
C THR A 6 8.28 3.26 -22.19
N HIS A 7 8.15 2.01 -21.74
CA HIS A 7 7.00 1.18 -22.02
C HIS A 7 5.92 1.41 -20.98
N ASN A 8 5.09 2.43 -21.24
CA ASN A 8 3.80 2.58 -20.61
C ASN A 8 2.88 1.51 -21.19
N HIS A 9 2.50 0.50 -20.39
CA HIS A 9 1.51 -0.50 -20.80
C HIS A 9 0.20 0.19 -21.20
N PRO A 10 -0.61 -0.38 -22.12
CA PRO A 10 -1.71 0.32 -22.81
C PRO A 10 -2.94 0.56 -21.92
N ALA A 11 -2.75 1.25 -20.80
CA ALA A 11 -3.82 1.94 -20.10
C ALA A 11 -4.30 3.18 -20.89
N ASP A 12 -3.51 3.63 -21.87
CA ASP A 12 -3.81 4.76 -22.78
C ASP A 12 -4.73 4.38 -23.95
N LEU A 13 -5.31 3.18 -23.97
CA LEU A 13 -6.48 2.95 -24.83
C LEU A 13 -7.64 3.76 -24.24
N ALA A 14 -7.78 4.97 -24.77
CA ALA A 14 -8.86 5.93 -24.54
C ALA A 14 -10.23 5.35 -24.95
N ILE A 15 -10.65 4.29 -24.28
CA ILE A 15 -12.04 3.91 -24.17
C ILE A 15 -12.54 4.74 -23.01
N GLU A 16 -13.04 5.94 -23.28
CA GLU A 16 -13.88 6.67 -22.32
C GLU A 16 -15.06 5.76 -21.97
N PRO A 17 -15.06 5.09 -20.81
CA PRO A 17 -16.18 4.27 -20.43
C PRO A 17 -17.27 5.25 -20.03
N SER A 18 -18.22 5.48 -20.92
CA SER A 18 -19.45 6.27 -20.71
C SER A 18 -20.37 5.69 -19.61
N LEU A 19 -19.87 4.75 -18.82
CA LEU A 19 -20.58 4.06 -17.75
C LEU A 19 -20.57 4.93 -16.50
N SER A 20 -21.74 5.05 -15.87
CA SER A 20 -21.90 5.72 -14.57
C SER A 20 -20.88 5.19 -13.56
N VAL A 21 -20.03 6.08 -13.03
CA VAL A 21 -19.04 5.74 -12.02
C VAL A 21 -19.77 5.26 -10.76
N LYS A 22 -19.74 3.94 -10.52
CA LYS A 22 -20.17 3.38 -9.24
C LYS A 22 -19.05 3.64 -8.22
N PRO A 23 -19.36 4.12 -7.00
CA PRO A 23 -18.34 4.27 -5.97
C PRO A 23 -17.59 2.96 -5.75
N TRP A 24 -16.25 3.02 -5.74
CA TRP A 24 -15.33 1.91 -5.46
C TRP A 24 -15.26 0.76 -6.47
N ALA A 25 -16.09 0.75 -7.51
CA ALA A 25 -16.03 -0.25 -8.56
C ALA A 25 -14.83 0.00 -9.48
N ALA A 26 -14.03 -1.04 -9.72
CA ALA A 26 -12.95 -0.99 -10.69
C ALA A 26 -13.42 -0.53 -12.08
N ARG A 27 -12.63 0.34 -12.71
CA ARG A 27 -12.82 0.78 -14.10
C ARG A 27 -11.79 0.10 -14.99
N TYR A 28 -12.19 -0.28 -16.19
CA TYR A 28 -11.22 -0.60 -17.23
C TYR A 28 -10.45 0.68 -17.64
N PRO A 29 -9.13 0.62 -17.86
CA PRO A 29 -8.24 -0.52 -17.66
C PRO A 29 -7.85 -0.66 -16.18
N ASN A 30 -8.15 -1.82 -15.59
CA ASN A 30 -7.63 -2.27 -14.30
C ASN A 30 -7.09 -3.68 -14.53
N PRO A 31 -5.96 -4.10 -13.92
CA PRO A 31 -5.61 -5.51 -13.85
C PRO A 31 -6.83 -6.38 -13.56
N PRO A 32 -7.01 -7.50 -14.29
CA PRO A 32 -8.25 -8.26 -14.38
C PRO A 32 -8.74 -8.83 -13.03
N ASP A 33 -7.89 -8.84 -12.01
CA ASP A 33 -8.14 -9.47 -10.72
C ASP A 33 -8.69 -8.50 -9.65
N LEU A 34 -8.77 -7.20 -9.95
CA LEU A 34 -9.20 -6.19 -8.97
C LEU A 34 -10.61 -5.69 -9.29
N CYS A 35 -11.59 -6.09 -8.48
CA CYS A 35 -12.96 -5.54 -8.52
C CYS A 35 -13.08 -4.18 -7.80
N PHE A 36 -11.99 -3.72 -7.18
CA PHE A 36 -11.93 -2.52 -6.35
C PHE A 36 -11.06 -1.43 -6.97
N ASP A 37 -11.55 -0.19 -6.96
CA ASP A 37 -10.80 0.98 -7.41
C ASP A 37 -9.81 1.46 -6.33
N TYR A 38 -8.62 0.87 -6.32
CA TYR A 38 -7.53 1.29 -5.42
C TYR A 38 -6.96 2.67 -5.76
N ARG A 39 -7.13 3.16 -6.99
CA ARG A 39 -6.68 4.50 -7.36
C ARG A 39 -7.47 5.55 -6.58
N ARG A 40 -8.79 5.35 -6.46
CA ARG A 40 -9.64 6.18 -5.60
C ARG A 40 -9.15 6.25 -4.16
N LEU A 41 -8.68 5.14 -3.59
CA LEU A 41 -8.13 5.10 -2.23
C LEU A 41 -6.91 6.02 -2.06
N LEU A 42 -6.06 6.09 -3.08
CA LEU A 42 -4.82 6.87 -3.08
C LEU A 42 -5.05 8.35 -3.37
N GLU A 43 -5.98 8.68 -4.27
CA GLU A 43 -6.21 10.05 -4.75
C GLU A 43 -7.21 10.85 -3.91
N GLN A 44 -8.16 10.20 -3.23
CA GLN A 44 -9.17 10.93 -2.48
C GLN A 44 -8.61 11.56 -1.18
N GLU A 45 -9.16 12.71 -0.81
CA GLU A 45 -8.93 13.31 0.49
C GLU A 45 -9.71 12.57 1.59
N GLY A 46 -9.06 12.25 2.71
CA GLY A 46 -9.66 11.45 3.78
C GLY A 46 -9.68 9.94 3.53
N GLY A 47 -10.30 9.16 4.42
CA GLY A 47 -10.29 7.70 4.37
C GLY A 47 -11.39 7.10 3.49
N VAL A 48 -11.47 5.76 3.44
CA VAL A 48 -12.56 5.04 2.75
C VAL A 48 -13.96 5.38 3.26
N ALA A 49 -14.04 5.94 4.47
CA ALA A 49 -15.25 6.37 5.15
C ALA A 49 -14.92 7.49 6.17
N TYR A 50 -15.93 7.92 6.92
CA TYR A 50 -15.78 8.81 8.07
C TYR A 50 -16.17 8.09 9.36
N ALA A 51 -15.39 8.29 10.42
CA ALA A 51 -15.62 7.69 11.73
C ALA A 51 -16.87 8.30 12.37
N THR A 52 -17.83 7.46 12.74
CA THR A 52 -19.02 7.86 13.50
C THR A 52 -18.73 7.97 14.99
N GLN A 53 -17.70 7.26 15.48
CA GLN A 53 -17.21 7.29 16.86
C GLN A 53 -15.67 7.41 16.87
N PRO A 54 -15.12 8.63 16.76
CA PRO A 54 -13.67 8.86 16.62
C PRO A 54 -12.81 8.30 17.77
N ASP A 55 -13.39 8.14 18.95
CA ASP A 55 -12.75 7.64 20.17
C ASP A 55 -12.90 6.11 20.36
N HIS A 56 -13.52 5.40 19.41
CA HIS A 56 -13.60 3.95 19.47
C HIS A 56 -12.19 3.33 19.50
N ARG A 57 -11.98 2.40 20.45
CA ARG A 57 -10.68 1.74 20.65
C ARG A 57 -10.54 0.59 19.69
N ILE A 58 -9.55 0.66 18.80
CA ILE A 58 -9.31 -0.36 17.78
C ILE A 58 -7.95 -0.99 18.02
N CYS A 59 -7.92 -2.32 18.12
CA CYS A 59 -6.68 -3.10 18.20
C CYS A 59 -6.42 -3.79 16.86
N ILE A 60 -5.20 -3.64 16.33
CA ILE A 60 -4.71 -4.32 15.12
C ILE A 60 -3.59 -5.26 15.53
N VAL A 61 -3.72 -6.53 15.17
CA VAL A 61 -2.72 -7.56 15.46
C VAL A 61 -1.94 -7.87 14.17
N GLY A 62 -0.64 -7.57 14.19
CA GLY A 62 0.30 -7.73 13.09
C GLY A 62 0.64 -6.42 12.39
N ALA A 63 1.92 -6.04 12.38
CA ALA A 63 2.48 -4.88 11.68
C ALA A 63 3.01 -5.24 10.27
N GLY A 64 2.36 -6.16 9.58
CA GLY A 64 2.58 -6.39 8.15
C GLY A 64 1.96 -5.28 7.30
N VAL A 65 2.15 -5.33 5.96
CA VAL A 65 1.56 -4.34 5.03
C VAL A 65 0.05 -4.20 5.24
N THR A 66 -0.69 -5.29 5.36
CA THR A 66 -2.15 -5.24 5.60
C THR A 66 -2.51 -4.51 6.89
N GLY A 67 -1.82 -4.78 8.00
CA GLY A 67 -2.09 -4.15 9.29
C GLY A 67 -1.71 -2.66 9.30
N LEU A 68 -0.59 -2.31 8.67
CA LEU A 68 -0.16 -0.92 8.51
C LEU A 68 -1.11 -0.13 7.60
N THR A 69 -1.56 -0.72 6.48
CA THR A 69 -2.56 -0.10 5.59
C THR A 69 -3.90 0.07 6.31
N ALA A 70 -4.36 -0.92 7.07
CA ALA A 70 -5.58 -0.81 7.86
C ALA A 70 -5.49 0.32 8.90
N ALA A 71 -4.37 0.40 9.64
CA ALA A 71 -4.12 1.47 10.59
C ALA A 71 -4.14 2.85 9.93
N ARG A 72 -3.47 2.98 8.77
CA ARG A 72 -3.45 4.21 7.97
C ARG A 72 -4.86 4.63 7.56
N GLU A 73 -5.67 3.69 7.05
CA GLU A 73 -7.03 4.01 6.61
C GLU A 73 -7.96 4.37 7.77
N LEU A 74 -7.84 3.71 8.92
CA LEU A 74 -8.60 4.08 10.12
C LEU A 74 -8.24 5.49 10.60
N LEU A 75 -6.96 5.86 10.59
CA LEU A 75 -6.53 7.24 10.89
C LEU A 75 -7.13 8.24 9.91
N ARG A 76 -7.10 7.94 8.60
CA ARG A 76 -7.70 8.81 7.56
C ARG A 76 -9.21 8.92 7.68
N CYS A 77 -9.89 7.90 8.23
CA CYS A 77 -11.32 7.97 8.53
C CYS A 77 -11.63 8.84 9.77
N GLY A 78 -10.62 9.21 10.57
CA GLY A 78 -10.80 10.06 11.76
C GLY A 78 -10.79 9.32 13.10
N PHE A 79 -10.47 8.02 13.13
CA PHE A 79 -10.27 7.32 14.40
C PHE A 79 -8.99 7.78 15.08
N THR A 80 -9.06 7.99 16.40
CA THR A 80 -7.96 8.56 17.21
C THR A 80 -7.33 7.56 18.17
N ARG A 81 -8.01 6.44 18.46
CA ARG A 81 -7.61 5.45 19.47
C ARG A 81 -7.27 4.09 18.86
N ILE A 82 -6.23 4.08 18.02
CA ILE A 82 -5.76 2.87 17.34
C ILE A 82 -4.50 2.35 18.03
N THR A 83 -4.47 1.06 18.35
CA THR A 83 -3.30 0.37 18.88
C THR A 83 -2.92 -0.76 17.93
N LEU A 84 -1.68 -0.76 17.46
CA LEU A 84 -1.15 -1.77 16.56
C LEU A 84 -0.05 -2.56 17.29
N ILE A 85 -0.21 -3.88 17.37
CA ILE A 85 0.66 -4.78 18.12
C ILE A 85 1.32 -5.74 17.14
N GLU A 86 2.61 -5.97 17.31
CA GLU A 86 3.40 -6.86 16.47
C GLU A 86 4.23 -7.79 17.34
N GLN A 87 4.30 -9.07 16.94
CA GLN A 87 5.05 -10.08 17.67
C GLN A 87 6.56 -9.89 17.52
N SER A 88 7.01 -9.52 16.32
CA SER A 88 8.43 -9.38 16.01
C SER A 88 9.01 -8.03 16.46
N ARG A 89 10.34 -7.91 16.42
CA ARG A 89 11.06 -6.66 16.76
C ARG A 89 11.07 -5.64 15.61
N ARG A 90 10.29 -5.87 14.55
CA ARG A 90 10.27 -5.02 13.35
C ARG A 90 8.87 -4.96 12.76
N VAL A 91 8.64 -3.97 11.91
CA VAL A 91 7.44 -3.88 11.08
C VAL A 91 7.71 -4.43 9.68
N GLY A 92 6.66 -4.53 8.85
CA GLY A 92 6.74 -4.92 7.44
C GLY A 92 6.27 -6.35 7.15
N GLY A 93 6.17 -7.21 8.17
CA GLY A 93 5.75 -8.60 7.97
C GLY A 93 6.68 -9.30 6.97
N ARG A 94 6.16 -9.84 5.87
CA ARG A 94 6.99 -10.50 4.84
C ARG A 94 7.89 -9.55 4.03
N HIS A 95 7.65 -8.24 4.07
CA HIS A 95 8.56 -7.27 3.46
C HIS A 95 9.77 -7.11 4.39
N LEU A 96 10.92 -7.64 3.96
CA LEU A 96 12.15 -7.68 4.73
C LEU A 96 13.35 -7.49 3.80
N THR A 97 13.95 -6.32 3.91
CA THR A 97 15.25 -6.03 3.31
C THR A 97 16.34 -6.23 4.36
N LEU A 98 17.28 -7.14 4.11
CA LEU A 98 18.46 -7.30 4.95
C LEU A 98 19.60 -6.44 4.44
N VAL A 99 20.22 -5.68 5.33
CA VAL A 99 21.40 -4.85 5.05
C VAL A 99 22.57 -5.40 5.85
N ASN A 100 23.71 -5.67 5.19
CA ASN A 100 24.90 -6.15 5.87
C ASN A 100 25.66 -4.99 6.56
N ASN A 101 25.43 -4.80 7.85
CA ASN A 101 26.08 -3.74 8.64
C ASN A 101 27.48 -4.15 9.19
N ALA A 102 28.04 -5.29 8.80
CA ALA A 102 29.34 -5.76 9.29
C ALA A 102 30.56 -5.07 8.64
N GLY A 103 30.33 -4.14 7.68
CA GLY A 103 31.38 -3.42 6.95
C GLY A 103 31.48 -1.95 7.32
N ASN A 104 32.67 -1.38 7.12
CA ASN A 104 32.95 0.06 7.22
C ASN A 104 31.88 0.87 6.44
N HIS A 105 31.19 1.80 7.10
CA HIS A 105 30.08 2.64 6.56
C HIS A 105 30.40 3.40 5.26
N LYS A 106 31.68 3.40 4.83
CA LYS A 106 32.15 3.95 3.56
C LYS A 106 32.07 2.98 2.37
N GLN A 107 31.77 1.69 2.59
CA GLN A 107 31.59 0.73 1.51
C GLN A 107 30.10 0.57 1.16
N PRO A 108 29.75 0.56 -0.13
CA PRO A 108 28.38 0.34 -0.57
C PRO A 108 27.90 -1.04 -0.12
N VAL A 109 26.74 -1.09 0.52
CA VAL A 109 26.12 -2.33 0.99
C VAL A 109 25.14 -2.83 -0.07
N THR A 110 25.15 -4.12 -0.38
CA THR A 110 24.14 -4.75 -1.25
C THR A 110 22.99 -5.25 -0.38
N PRO A 111 21.82 -4.57 -0.38
CA PRO A 111 20.66 -5.07 0.33
C PRO A 111 20.12 -6.33 -0.36
N PHE A 112 19.61 -7.27 0.43
CA PHE A 112 18.93 -8.46 -0.06
C PHE A 112 17.47 -8.42 0.35
N GLU A 113 16.57 -8.43 -0.64
CA GLU A 113 15.13 -8.59 -0.42
C GLU A 113 14.85 -10.06 -0.08
N MET A 114 14.43 -10.33 1.14
CA MET A 114 14.17 -11.70 1.62
C MET A 114 12.72 -12.13 1.44
N GLY A 115 11.88 -11.27 0.85
CA GLY A 115 10.44 -11.47 0.75
C GLY A 115 9.91 -11.09 -0.63
N GLU A 116 9.17 -9.99 -0.71
CA GLU A 116 8.62 -9.53 -1.99
C GLU A 116 9.73 -9.08 -2.93
N GLN A 117 9.80 -9.70 -4.09
CA GLN A 117 10.66 -9.31 -5.20
C GLN A 117 9.83 -9.30 -6.48
N ARG A 118 10.11 -8.33 -7.37
CA ARG A 118 9.61 -8.33 -8.74
C ARG A 118 10.73 -8.84 -9.63
N GLY A 119 10.50 -9.97 -10.32
CA GLY A 119 11.42 -10.56 -11.29
C GLY A 119 11.28 -9.94 -12.67
#